data_AF-A0AA39P950-F1
#
_entry.id   AF-A0AA39P950-F1
#
_cell.length_a   1.000
_cell.length_b   1.000
_cell.length_c   1.000
_cell.angle_alpha   90.00
_cell.angle_beta   90.00
_cell.angle_gamma   90.00
#
_symmetry.space_group_name_H-M   'P 1'
#
loop_
_entity.id
_entity.type
_entity.pdbx_description
1 polymer ?
#
loop_
_entity_poly.entity_id
_entity_poly.type
_entity_poly.pdbx_seq_one_letter_code
_entity_poly.pdbx_strand_id
1 'polypeptide(L)'
;MLERFAYHLATAALSILDGPFWVYNKLLHRAPIRFPDSDTWTDEEIIRAIESAPYLESSDDKLVQISEDTVVKLCRDWDSTTSEALAMDLVRKQTRIAIPRMRRVIRHLHPEGNGLIVMDLVRDSQQLRVTWPSLSLWGKLKVILTIRLYLWQLRRVQHASSSRIPGPLGPAPLPCNGLQFGFDEKGPFPTISALETHFRKEHAAAEVRASRGWAPSPDCKPLDPSAFTSLMFTHNDLNMRNLLLDKDGVLWVVDWGWAGFYPPWFEFLGMRYATQKDKDPESWQECIKYMAEPAVEVEGWMKRIGYDYTDLT
;
A
#
# COMPACT_ATOMS: atom_id res chain seq x y z
N MET A 1 8.00 19.81 -23.32
CA MET A 1 8.69 20.93 -22.61
C MET A 1 8.22 21.04 -21.16
N LEU A 2 6.90 20.99 -20.88
CA LEU A 2 6.35 20.94 -19.51
C LEU A 2 6.78 19.71 -18.70
N GLU A 3 6.83 18.51 -19.30
CA GLU A 3 7.27 17.29 -18.59
C GLU A 3 8.74 17.34 -18.16
N ARG A 4 9.62 17.87 -19.02
CA ARG A 4 11.02 18.12 -18.65
C ARG A 4 11.11 19.16 -17.53
N PHE A 5 10.27 20.19 -17.54
CA PHE A 5 10.22 21.18 -16.47
C PHE A 5 9.71 20.58 -15.15
N ALA A 6 8.66 19.77 -15.18
CA ALA A 6 8.13 19.06 -14.01
C ALA A 6 9.14 18.03 -13.46
N TYR A 7 9.83 17.30 -14.34
CA TYR A 7 10.94 16.43 -13.98
C TYR A 7 12.03 17.21 -13.28
N HIS A 8 12.55 18.28 -13.89
CA HIS A 8 13.59 19.11 -13.30
C HIS A 8 13.14 19.82 -12.03
N LEU A 9 11.86 20.20 -11.90
CA LEU A 9 11.32 20.79 -10.68
C LEU A 9 11.18 19.75 -9.56
N ALA A 10 10.76 18.52 -9.87
CA ALA A 10 10.76 17.43 -8.90
C ALA A 10 12.18 17.03 -8.50
N THR A 11 13.12 16.98 -9.44
CA THR A 11 14.55 16.70 -9.16
C THR A 11 15.25 17.85 -8.42
N ALA A 12 14.92 19.10 -8.73
CA ALA A 12 15.46 20.28 -8.04
C ALA A 12 14.79 20.51 -6.68
N ALA A 13 13.49 20.18 -6.54
CA ALA A 13 12.88 20.05 -5.24
C ALA A 13 13.67 19.02 -4.44
N LEU A 14 13.95 17.84 -5.01
CA LEU A 14 14.73 16.77 -4.36
C LEU A 14 16.14 17.18 -3.89
N SER A 15 16.88 18.00 -4.64
CA SER A 15 18.18 18.52 -4.15
C SER A 15 18.04 19.59 -3.06
N ILE A 16 16.88 20.22 -2.94
CA ILE A 16 16.48 21.07 -1.82
C ILE A 16 15.88 20.22 -0.66
N LEU A 17 15.41 18.99 -0.94
CA LEU A 17 14.85 18.03 0.02
C LEU A 17 15.89 17.36 0.95
N ASP A 18 17.19 17.50 0.65
CA ASP A 18 18.27 17.23 1.62
C ASP A 18 18.46 18.39 2.62
N GLY A 19 17.67 19.46 2.48
CA GLY A 19 17.55 20.54 3.44
C GLY A 19 16.72 20.15 4.67
N PRO A 20 16.80 20.93 5.75
CA PRO A 20 16.23 20.52 7.02
C PRO A 20 14.69 20.48 7.03
N PHE A 21 14.19 19.45 7.71
CA PHE A 21 12.82 18.92 7.79
C PHE A 21 11.66 19.92 7.99
N TRP A 22 11.92 21.16 8.44
CA TRP A 22 10.89 22.16 8.76
C TRP A 22 10.21 22.79 7.54
N VAL A 23 10.80 22.74 6.35
CA VAL A 23 10.19 23.28 5.11
C VAL A 23 8.92 22.50 4.73
N TYR A 24 8.81 21.22 5.10
CA TYR A 24 7.71 20.32 4.71
C TYR A 24 6.53 20.30 5.67
N ASN A 25 6.66 20.97 6.82
CA ASN A 25 5.62 20.98 7.85
C ASN A 25 4.31 21.64 7.37
N LYS A 26 4.37 22.45 6.31
CA LYS A 26 3.19 23.04 5.63
C LYS A 26 2.55 22.13 4.57
N LEU A 27 3.25 21.09 4.09
CA LEU A 27 2.72 20.12 3.13
C LEU A 27 2.11 18.90 3.84
N LEU A 28 2.59 18.59 5.05
CA LEU A 28 2.21 17.42 5.82
C LEU A 28 1.46 17.83 7.08
N HIS A 29 0.16 18.07 6.95
CA HIS A 29 -0.71 18.27 8.11
C HIS A 29 -1.12 16.91 8.67
N ARG A 30 -0.79 16.65 9.95
CA ARG A 30 -1.50 15.61 10.70
C ARG A 30 -2.88 16.14 11.05
N ALA A 31 -3.91 15.38 10.73
CA ALA A 31 -5.25 15.71 11.15
C ALA A 31 -5.35 15.80 12.68
N PRO A 32 -6.16 16.73 13.20
CA PRO A 32 -6.38 16.86 14.64
C PRO A 32 -6.99 15.59 15.21
N ILE A 33 -6.51 15.18 16.39
CA ILE A 33 -7.07 14.04 17.12
C ILE A 33 -8.43 14.44 17.65
N ARG A 34 -9.45 13.66 17.31
CA ARG A 34 -10.80 13.74 17.89
C ARG A 34 -11.03 12.54 18.80
N PHE A 35 -11.88 12.71 19.80
CA PHE A 35 -12.33 11.64 20.70
C PHE A 35 -13.82 11.39 20.46
N PRO A 36 -14.17 10.45 19.58
CA PRO A 36 -15.55 10.06 19.30
C PRO A 36 -16.27 9.52 20.53
N ASP A 37 -17.59 9.70 20.62
CA ASP A 37 -18.41 9.06 21.66
C ASP A 37 -18.31 7.53 21.62
N SER A 38 -18.10 6.96 20.43
CA SER A 38 -17.90 5.52 20.24
C SER A 38 -16.62 4.99 20.90
N ASP A 39 -15.70 5.84 21.39
CA ASP A 39 -14.55 5.40 22.20
C ASP A 39 -15.01 4.86 23.56
N THR A 40 -16.22 5.23 24.00
CA THR A 40 -16.83 4.71 25.24
C THR A 40 -17.60 3.40 25.05
N TRP A 41 -17.85 2.98 23.80
CA TRP A 41 -18.65 1.80 23.51
C TRP A 41 -17.87 0.51 23.78
N THR A 42 -18.55 -0.46 24.39
CA THR A 42 -18.09 -1.85 24.56
C THR A 42 -17.94 -2.57 23.23
N ASP A 43 -17.27 -3.73 23.21
CA ASP A 43 -17.15 -4.55 22.00
C ASP A 43 -18.52 -5.03 21.52
N GLU A 44 -19.41 -5.39 22.44
CA GLU A 44 -20.77 -5.81 22.14
C GLU A 44 -21.62 -4.68 21.53
N GLU A 45 -21.44 -3.44 21.99
CA GLU A 45 -22.12 -2.28 21.39
C GLU A 45 -21.65 -1.99 19.97
N ILE A 46 -20.34 -2.09 19.71
CA ILE A 46 -19.80 -1.94 18.37
C ILE A 46 -20.31 -3.05 17.45
N ILE A 47 -20.31 -4.31 17.90
CA ILE A 47 -20.81 -5.45 17.13
C ILE A 47 -22.29 -5.25 16.77
N ARG A 48 -23.13 -4.87 17.75
CA ARG A 48 -24.55 -4.57 17.48
C ARG A 48 -24.74 -3.43 16.48
N ALA A 49 -23.91 -2.39 16.55
CA ALA A 49 -23.98 -1.27 15.61
C ALA A 49 -23.67 -1.73 14.17
N ILE A 50 -22.65 -2.59 13.99
CA ILE A 50 -22.26 -3.14 12.69
C ILE A 50 -23.41 -3.93 12.06
N GLU A 51 -24.07 -4.79 12.84
CA GLU A 51 -25.18 -5.62 12.34
C GLU A 51 -26.40 -4.81 11.89
N SER A 52 -26.54 -3.58 12.38
CA SER A 52 -27.68 -2.70 12.11
C SER A 52 -27.41 -1.64 11.04
N ALA A 53 -26.14 -1.32 10.77
CA ALA A 53 -25.75 -0.22 9.90
C ALA A 53 -25.51 -0.72 8.46
N PRO A 54 -25.85 0.09 7.44
CA PRO A 54 -25.51 -0.24 6.07
C PRO A 54 -24.00 -0.16 5.85
N TYR A 55 -23.53 -0.92 4.85
CA TYR A 55 -22.19 -0.73 4.32
C TYR A 55 -22.03 0.69 3.78
N LEU A 56 -20.81 1.23 3.94
CA LEU A 56 -20.45 2.53 3.41
C LEU A 56 -20.48 2.47 1.88
N GLU A 57 -21.39 3.24 1.28
CA GLU A 57 -21.47 3.40 -0.17
C GLU A 57 -20.11 3.80 -0.74
N SER A 58 -19.74 3.25 -1.91
CA SER A 58 -18.44 3.44 -2.60
C SER A 58 -17.20 2.77 -2.00
N SER A 59 -17.36 1.92 -0.97
CA SER A 59 -16.30 1.02 -0.49
C SER A 59 -16.42 -0.39 -1.08
N ASP A 60 -15.35 -1.20 -1.02
CA ASP A 60 -15.33 -2.61 -1.48
C ASP A 60 -16.16 -3.56 -0.56
N ASP A 61 -17.36 -3.15 -0.13
CA ASP A 61 -18.33 -3.87 0.70
C ASP A 61 -17.82 -4.38 2.06
N LYS A 62 -16.77 -3.75 2.61
CA LYS A 62 -16.15 -4.17 3.89
C LYS A 62 -16.11 -3.10 4.96
N LEU A 63 -16.63 -1.90 4.69
CA LEU A 63 -16.64 -0.80 5.63
C LEU A 63 -18.06 -0.53 6.09
N VAL A 64 -18.27 -0.46 7.40
CA VAL A 64 -19.57 -0.13 8.01
C VAL A 64 -19.39 1.11 8.87
N GLN A 65 -20.15 2.17 8.58
CA GLN A 65 -20.12 3.39 9.38
C GLN A 65 -21.05 3.24 10.59
N ILE A 66 -20.48 3.21 11.79
CA ILE A 66 -21.24 2.97 13.04
C ILE A 66 -21.58 4.26 13.80
N SER A 67 -20.90 5.37 13.48
CA SER A 67 -21.22 6.70 14.00
C SER A 67 -20.77 7.77 13.00
N GLU A 68 -21.02 9.04 13.33
CA GLU A 68 -20.68 10.18 12.47
C GLU A 68 -19.18 10.27 12.12
N ASP A 69 -18.29 9.80 13.00
CA ASP A 69 -16.82 9.84 12.88
C ASP A 69 -16.13 8.48 12.93
N THR A 70 -16.89 7.37 12.91
CA THR A 70 -16.33 6.04 13.11
C THR A 70 -16.76 5.08 12.03
N VAL A 71 -15.77 4.37 11.48
CA VAL A 71 -15.98 3.28 10.53
C VAL A 71 -15.33 2.01 11.07
N VAL A 72 -15.95 0.87 10.76
CA VAL A 72 -15.41 -0.45 11.06
C VAL A 72 -15.11 -1.16 9.75
N LYS A 73 -13.88 -1.67 9.63
CA LYS A 73 -13.49 -2.58 8.55
C LYS A 73 -13.70 -4.02 8.98
N LEU A 74 -14.44 -4.77 8.18
CA LEU A 74 -14.58 -6.22 8.27
C LEU A 74 -13.37 -6.88 7.61
N CYS A 75 -12.64 -7.69 8.37
CA CYS A 75 -11.43 -8.37 7.93
C CYS A 75 -11.65 -9.88 7.87
N ARG A 76 -11.10 -10.51 6.82
CA ARG A 76 -11.30 -11.92 6.50
C ARG A 76 -10.83 -12.86 7.62
N ASP A 77 -9.63 -12.61 8.14
CA ASP A 77 -9.02 -13.42 9.18
C ASP A 77 -8.25 -12.57 10.20
N TRP A 78 -8.06 -13.13 11.39
CA TRP A 78 -7.51 -12.46 12.56
C TRP A 78 -6.03 -12.13 12.40
N ASP A 79 -5.26 -12.95 11.69
CA ASP A 79 -3.83 -12.73 11.49
C ASP A 79 -3.62 -11.53 10.55
N SER A 80 -4.38 -11.46 9.46
CA SER A 80 -4.42 -10.29 8.57
C SER A 80 -4.91 -9.03 9.30
N THR A 81 -5.93 -9.15 10.15
CA THR A 81 -6.48 -8.03 10.94
C THR A 81 -5.43 -7.45 11.88
N THR A 82 -4.74 -8.31 12.63
CA THR A 82 -3.70 -7.89 13.57
C THR A 82 -2.49 -7.34 12.84
N SER A 83 -2.09 -7.91 11.70
CA SER A 83 -1.04 -7.36 10.85
C SER A 83 -1.36 -5.95 10.36
N GLU A 84 -2.57 -5.72 9.83
CA GLU A 84 -3.00 -4.40 9.37
C GLU A 84 -3.01 -3.39 10.51
N ALA A 85 -3.52 -3.76 11.68
CA ALA A 85 -3.53 -2.88 12.85
C ALA A 85 -2.11 -2.53 13.34
N LEU A 86 -1.19 -3.49 13.34
CA LEU A 86 0.22 -3.27 13.65
C LEU A 86 0.89 -2.34 12.63
N ALA A 87 0.56 -2.50 11.34
CA ALA A 87 1.04 -1.61 10.27
C ALA A 87 0.57 -0.17 10.49
N MET A 88 -0.73 0.03 10.75
CA MET A 88 -1.28 1.34 11.03
C MET A 88 -0.64 1.98 12.27
N ASP A 89 -0.49 1.23 13.36
CA ASP A 89 0.15 1.72 14.59
C ASP A 89 1.61 2.12 14.36
N LEU A 90 2.37 1.28 13.63
CA LEU A 90 3.77 1.53 13.31
C LEU A 90 3.94 2.81 12.47
N VAL A 91 3.15 2.95 11.41
CA VAL A 91 3.13 4.13 10.53
C VAL A 91 2.73 5.37 11.33
N ARG A 92 1.71 5.27 12.17
CA ARG A 92 1.23 6.38 13.00
C ARG A 92 2.25 6.84 14.02
N LYS A 93 3.08 5.93 14.54
CA LYS A 93 4.14 6.25 15.52
C LYS A 93 5.36 6.88 14.86
N GLN A 94 5.77 6.39 13.69
CA GLN A 94 7.07 6.72 13.11
C GLN A 94 7.02 7.70 11.94
N THR A 95 5.84 7.99 11.39
CA THR A 95 5.68 8.86 10.22
C THR A 95 4.66 9.97 10.45
N ARG A 96 4.61 10.93 9.54
CA ARG A 96 3.57 11.96 9.44
C ARG A 96 2.59 11.71 8.29
N ILE A 97 2.57 10.49 7.77
CA ILE A 97 1.59 10.09 6.76
C ILE A 97 0.19 10.26 7.37
N ALA A 98 -0.69 10.93 6.63
CA ALA A 98 -2.08 11.02 7.04
C ALA A 98 -2.72 9.65 6.84
N ILE A 99 -3.06 8.99 7.94
CA ILE A 99 -3.77 7.72 7.96
C ILE A 99 -4.91 7.83 8.97
N PRO A 100 -6.03 7.11 8.77
CA PRO A 100 -7.07 6.99 9.80
C PRO A 100 -6.46 6.49 11.10
N ARG A 101 -6.87 7.05 12.24
CA ARG A 101 -6.46 6.52 13.54
C ARG A 101 -7.12 5.16 13.74
N MET A 102 -6.33 4.10 13.78
CA MET A 102 -6.77 2.82 14.32
C MET A 102 -7.01 2.99 15.82
N ARG A 103 -8.21 2.63 16.28
CA ARG A 103 -8.65 2.83 17.66
C ARG A 103 -8.69 1.53 18.43
N ARG A 104 -9.28 0.50 17.83
CA ARG A 104 -9.46 -0.81 18.45
C ARG A 104 -9.53 -1.91 17.40
N VAL A 105 -9.10 -3.10 17.80
CA VAL A 105 -9.26 -4.34 17.02
C VAL A 105 -10.10 -5.30 17.84
N ILE A 106 -11.14 -5.89 17.24
CA ILE A 106 -12.09 -6.76 17.92
C ILE A 106 -12.14 -8.10 17.20
N ARG A 107 -12.07 -9.19 17.96
CA ARG A 107 -12.25 -10.54 17.42
C ARG A 107 -13.74 -10.89 17.47
N HIS A 108 -14.36 -11.05 16.32
CA HIS A 108 -15.78 -11.33 16.21
C HIS A 108 -16.07 -12.15 14.95
N LEU A 109 -16.83 -13.24 15.09
CA LEU A 109 -17.18 -14.11 13.97
C LEU A 109 -18.35 -13.51 13.17
N HIS A 110 -18.05 -13.01 11.97
CA HIS A 110 -18.99 -12.44 11.01
C HIS A 110 -18.94 -13.27 9.71
N PRO A 111 -20.00 -13.28 8.86
CA PRO A 111 -19.95 -13.96 7.57
C PRO A 111 -18.77 -13.55 6.66
N GLU A 112 -18.33 -12.30 6.77
CA GLU A 112 -17.20 -11.73 6.02
C GLU A 112 -15.81 -12.09 6.60
N GLY A 113 -15.74 -12.63 7.82
CA GLY A 113 -14.48 -12.95 8.48
C GLY A 113 -14.54 -12.88 10.00
N ASN A 114 -13.38 -12.97 10.68
CA ASN A 114 -13.33 -13.06 12.14
C ASN A 114 -12.63 -11.90 12.87
N GLY A 115 -12.36 -10.80 12.18
CA GLY A 115 -11.69 -9.63 12.74
C GLY A 115 -12.32 -8.31 12.30
N LEU A 116 -12.29 -7.33 13.20
CA LEU A 116 -12.83 -5.99 13.00
C LEU A 116 -11.75 -4.95 13.34
N ILE A 117 -11.59 -3.95 12.48
CA ILE A 117 -10.75 -2.77 12.77
C ILE A 117 -11.64 -1.55 12.90
N VAL A 118 -11.71 -1.00 14.11
CA VAL A 118 -12.43 0.25 14.41
C VAL A 118 -11.48 1.42 14.22
N MET A 119 -11.85 2.38 13.39
CA MET A 119 -11.00 3.52 13.06
C MET A 119 -11.80 4.80 12.79
N ASP A 120 -11.09 5.92 12.76
CA ASP A 120 -11.66 7.22 12.40
C ASP A 120 -12.19 7.19 10.94
N LEU A 121 -13.38 7.73 10.71
CA LEU A 121 -13.89 8.01 9.36
C LEU A 121 -13.20 9.27 8.80
N VAL A 122 -12.63 9.15 7.59
CA VAL A 122 -12.07 10.32 6.87
C VAL A 122 -13.21 11.10 6.20
N ARG A 123 -13.78 12.05 6.95
CA ARG A 123 -14.90 12.88 6.52
C ARG A 123 -14.53 13.81 5.36
N ASP A 124 -15.55 14.21 4.60
CA ASP A 124 -15.44 15.18 3.49
C ASP A 124 -14.29 14.87 2.51
N SER A 125 -14.05 13.57 2.27
CA SER A 125 -13.00 13.08 1.41
C SER A 125 -13.56 12.26 0.25
N GLN A 126 -12.80 12.24 -0.84
CA GLN A 126 -13.11 11.44 -2.01
C GLN A 126 -11.89 10.63 -2.42
N GLN A 127 -12.12 9.42 -2.93
CA GLN A 127 -11.06 8.63 -3.53
C GLN A 127 -10.36 9.43 -4.63
N LEU A 128 -9.04 9.30 -4.68
CA LEU A 128 -8.22 9.99 -5.67
C LEU A 128 -8.61 9.57 -7.08
N ARG A 129 -9.07 8.33 -7.29
CA ARG A 129 -9.59 7.86 -8.58
C ARG A 129 -10.71 8.75 -9.12
N VAL A 130 -11.61 9.20 -8.24
CA VAL A 130 -12.76 10.04 -8.59
C VAL A 130 -12.32 11.49 -8.86
N THR A 131 -11.41 12.02 -8.04
CA THR A 131 -11.01 13.44 -8.11
C THR A 131 -9.89 13.73 -9.11
N TRP A 132 -9.04 12.75 -9.43
CA TRP A 132 -7.87 12.95 -10.28
C TRP A 132 -8.16 13.56 -11.65
N PRO A 133 -9.23 13.17 -12.39
CA PRO A 133 -9.54 13.79 -13.67
C PRO A 133 -9.81 15.30 -13.57
N SER A 134 -10.37 15.77 -12.44
CA SER A 134 -10.71 17.17 -12.22
C SER A 134 -9.60 17.98 -11.55
N LEU A 135 -8.54 17.34 -11.04
CA LEU A 135 -7.39 18.04 -10.47
C LEU A 135 -6.64 18.85 -11.54
N SER A 136 -6.32 20.09 -11.18
CA SER A 136 -5.39 20.92 -11.96
C SER A 136 -3.99 20.29 -12.03
N LEU A 137 -3.16 20.74 -12.97
CA LEU A 137 -1.75 20.32 -13.06
C LEU A 137 -1.02 20.53 -11.72
N TRP A 138 -1.28 21.65 -11.05
CA TRP A 138 -0.72 21.94 -9.73
C TRP A 138 -1.24 21.00 -8.64
N GLY A 139 -2.52 20.63 -8.69
CA GLY A 139 -3.11 19.64 -7.77
C GLY A 139 -2.47 18.26 -7.93
N LYS A 140 -2.34 17.79 -9.17
CA LYS A 140 -1.66 16.52 -9.50
C LYS A 140 -0.21 16.53 -9.04
N LEU A 141 0.53 17.63 -9.28
CA LEU A 141 1.90 17.79 -8.80
C LEU A 141 1.99 17.72 -7.27
N LYS A 142 1.09 18.37 -6.53
CA LYS A 142 1.05 18.27 -5.07
C LYS A 142 0.86 16.83 -4.61
N VAL A 143 -0.08 16.10 -5.21
CA VAL A 143 -0.32 14.68 -4.89
C VAL A 143 0.94 13.84 -5.14
N ILE A 144 1.58 13.99 -6.31
CA ILE A 144 2.82 13.27 -6.67
C ILE A 144 3.91 13.53 -5.63
N LEU A 145 4.15 14.79 -5.27
CA LEU A 145 5.16 15.17 -4.28
C LEU A 145 4.82 14.64 -2.88
N THR A 146 3.55 14.69 -2.47
CA THR A 146 3.10 14.15 -1.18
C THR A 146 3.33 12.64 -1.10
N ILE A 147 2.96 11.89 -2.14
CA ILE A 147 3.20 10.43 -2.18
C ILE A 147 4.68 10.12 -2.13
N ARG A 148 5.51 10.85 -2.89
CA ARG A 148 6.97 10.67 -2.83
C ARG A 148 7.52 10.89 -1.41
N LEU A 149 7.04 11.92 -0.71
CA LEU A 149 7.42 12.19 0.68
C LEU A 149 6.90 11.12 1.64
N TYR A 150 5.74 10.53 1.38
CA TYR A 150 5.22 9.40 2.16
C TYR A 150 6.09 8.16 1.96
N LEU A 151 6.40 7.79 0.72
CA LEU A 151 7.26 6.65 0.42
C LEU A 151 8.66 6.80 1.02
N TRP A 152 9.21 8.02 1.02
CA TRP A 152 10.47 8.30 1.71
C TRP A 152 10.36 8.11 3.24
N GLN A 153 9.24 8.47 3.86
CA GLN A 153 9.01 8.21 5.28
C GLN A 153 8.88 6.71 5.57
N LEU A 154 8.17 5.96 4.73
CA LEU A 154 8.01 4.51 4.89
C LEU A 154 9.37 3.78 4.87
N ARG A 155 10.31 4.21 4.04
CA ARG A 155 11.67 3.64 4.02
C ARG A 155 12.44 3.78 5.33
N ARG A 156 12.08 4.76 6.15
CA ARG A 156 12.72 5.02 7.44
C ARG A 156 12.03 4.33 8.60
N VAL A 157 10.88 3.70 8.36
CA VAL A 157 10.17 2.92 9.37
C VAL A 157 11.01 1.71 9.74
N GLN A 158 11.22 1.52 11.04
CA GLN A 158 11.97 0.39 11.58
C GLN A 158 11.11 -0.38 12.57
N HIS A 159 11.18 -1.71 12.54
CA HIS A 159 10.55 -2.56 13.53
C HIS A 159 11.58 -3.55 14.06
N ALA A 160 11.90 -3.45 15.35
CA ALA A 160 13.05 -4.12 15.98
C ALA A 160 13.11 -5.64 15.71
N SER A 161 11.94 -6.29 15.57
CA SER A 161 11.84 -7.74 15.37
C SER A 161 11.55 -8.15 13.91
N SER A 162 11.06 -7.24 13.07
CA SER A 162 10.51 -7.61 11.74
C SER A 162 11.21 -6.97 10.55
N SER A 163 12.09 -5.98 10.74
CA SER A 163 12.77 -5.32 9.61
C SER A 163 13.71 -6.24 8.81
N ARG A 164 13.89 -7.50 9.23
CA ARG A 164 14.68 -8.54 8.56
C ARG A 164 13.86 -9.74 8.09
N ILE A 165 12.57 -9.78 8.42
CA ILE A 165 11.65 -10.85 8.05
C ILE A 165 10.74 -10.30 6.96
N PRO A 166 10.79 -10.86 5.74
CA PRO A 166 9.92 -10.38 4.68
C PRO A 166 8.47 -10.76 4.93
N GLY A 167 7.56 -9.85 4.57
CA GLY A 167 6.12 -10.06 4.67
C GLY A 167 5.41 -9.15 5.67
N PRO A 168 4.14 -9.46 5.95
CA PRO A 168 3.31 -8.70 6.88
C PRO A 168 3.84 -8.73 8.31
N LEU A 169 3.40 -7.76 9.13
CA LEU A 169 3.77 -7.69 10.54
C LEU A 169 3.02 -8.75 11.35
N GLY A 170 3.73 -9.48 12.20
CA GLY A 170 3.10 -10.48 13.05
C GLY A 170 4.06 -11.08 14.08
N PRO A 171 3.54 -11.91 15.00
CA PRO A 171 4.36 -12.65 15.96
C PRO A 171 5.23 -13.73 15.30
N ALA A 172 4.85 -14.16 14.09
CA ALA A 172 5.57 -15.10 13.26
C ALA A 172 5.49 -14.66 11.79
N PRO A 173 6.32 -15.21 10.89
CA PRO A 173 6.19 -14.98 9.45
C PRO A 173 4.78 -15.36 8.94
N LEU A 174 4.11 -14.43 8.26
CA LEU A 174 2.76 -14.61 7.72
C LEU A 174 2.76 -14.76 6.19
N PRO A 175 1.72 -15.36 5.58
CA PRO A 175 1.54 -15.36 4.14
C PRO A 175 1.54 -13.93 3.57
N CYS A 176 2.24 -13.74 2.47
CA CYS A 176 2.39 -12.45 1.82
C CYS A 176 1.37 -12.30 0.69
N ASN A 177 0.61 -11.22 0.74
CA ASN A 177 -0.25 -10.76 -0.35
C ASN A 177 0.46 -9.66 -1.14
N GLY A 178 0.26 -9.63 -2.45
CA GLY A 178 0.82 -8.61 -3.33
C GLY A 178 0.81 -9.05 -4.78
N LEU A 179 0.56 -8.13 -5.70
CA LEU A 179 0.46 -8.44 -7.14
C LEU A 179 1.77 -8.98 -7.74
N GLN A 180 2.89 -8.73 -7.08
CA GLN A 180 4.21 -9.28 -7.40
C GLN A 180 4.30 -10.79 -7.17
N PHE A 181 3.35 -11.36 -6.40
CA PHE A 181 3.20 -12.79 -6.15
C PHE A 181 2.07 -13.44 -6.97
N GLY A 182 1.38 -12.65 -7.81
CA GLY A 182 0.15 -13.06 -8.48
C GLY A 182 -1.10 -12.80 -7.63
N PHE A 183 -2.16 -13.56 -7.87
CA PHE A 183 -3.45 -13.41 -7.15
C PHE A 183 -3.51 -14.20 -5.84
N ASP A 184 -2.65 -15.19 -5.67
CA ASP A 184 -2.61 -16.04 -4.48
C ASP A 184 -1.54 -15.57 -3.50
N GLU A 185 -1.82 -15.72 -2.21
CA GLU A 185 -0.82 -15.53 -1.16
C GLU A 185 0.36 -16.49 -1.32
N LYS A 186 1.56 -16.02 -0.96
CA LYS A 186 2.80 -16.83 -1.00
C LYS A 186 3.54 -16.78 0.32
N GLY A 187 4.47 -17.70 0.50
CA GLY A 187 5.20 -17.85 1.76
C GLY A 187 4.42 -18.71 2.75
N PRO A 188 4.50 -18.45 4.07
CA PRO A 188 5.28 -17.37 4.71
C PRO A 188 6.78 -17.49 4.46
N PHE A 189 7.50 -16.37 4.49
CA PHE A 189 8.94 -16.32 4.24
C PHE A 189 9.71 -16.01 5.53
N PRO A 190 10.30 -17.01 6.21
CA PRO A 190 10.96 -16.78 7.49
C PRO A 190 12.27 -15.98 7.37
N THR A 191 12.84 -15.87 6.17
CA THR A 191 14.09 -15.14 5.92
C THR A 191 14.06 -14.48 4.54
N ILE A 192 14.91 -13.47 4.35
CA ILE A 192 15.18 -12.86 3.03
C ILE A 192 15.59 -13.93 2.01
N SER A 193 16.41 -14.91 2.40
CA SER A 193 16.85 -15.99 1.51
C SER A 193 15.70 -16.92 1.07
N ALA A 194 14.69 -17.10 1.92
CA ALA A 194 13.48 -17.84 1.55
C ALA A 194 12.66 -17.10 0.48
N LEU A 195 12.53 -15.77 0.61
CA LEU A 195 11.91 -14.92 -0.40
C LEU A 195 12.69 -14.93 -1.72
N GLU A 196 14.01 -14.74 -1.67
CA GLU A 196 14.89 -14.83 -2.85
C GLU A 196 14.76 -16.20 -3.54
N THR A 197 14.76 -17.28 -2.76
CA THR A 197 14.61 -18.64 -3.28
C THR A 197 13.26 -18.87 -3.95
N HIS A 198 12.19 -18.21 -3.48
CA HIS A 198 10.90 -18.24 -4.16
C HIS A 198 10.99 -17.63 -5.56
N PHE A 199 11.52 -16.41 -5.71
CA PHE A 199 11.68 -15.80 -7.04
C PHE A 199 12.66 -16.56 -7.95
N ARG A 200 13.68 -17.21 -7.37
CA ARG A 200 14.55 -18.13 -8.13
C ARG A 200 13.78 -19.34 -8.66
N LYS A 201 12.85 -19.89 -7.88
CA LYS A 201 11.96 -20.98 -8.31
C LYS A 201 10.97 -20.53 -9.38
N GLU A 202 10.43 -19.32 -9.28
CA GLU A 202 9.55 -18.74 -10.30
C GLU A 202 10.24 -18.61 -11.66
N HIS A 203 11.51 -18.16 -11.67
CA HIS A 203 12.33 -18.15 -12.88
C HIS A 203 12.56 -19.55 -13.45
N ALA A 204 12.97 -20.51 -12.61
CA ALA A 204 13.15 -21.89 -13.05
C ALA A 204 11.85 -22.50 -13.58
N ALA A 205 10.70 -22.17 -12.99
CA ALA A 205 9.40 -22.60 -13.47
C ALA A 205 9.08 -21.99 -14.85
N ALA A 206 9.46 -20.73 -15.09
CA ALA A 206 9.32 -20.09 -16.40
C ALA A 206 10.17 -20.79 -17.48
N GLU A 207 11.42 -21.15 -17.17
CA GLU A 207 12.27 -21.96 -18.06
C GLU A 207 11.66 -23.33 -18.36
N VAL A 208 11.07 -23.98 -17.35
CA VAL A 208 10.37 -25.26 -17.54
C VAL A 208 9.14 -25.09 -18.45
N ARG A 209 8.33 -24.05 -18.27
CA ARG A 209 7.21 -23.74 -19.16
C ARG A 209 7.69 -23.54 -20.60
N ALA A 210 8.80 -22.84 -20.80
CA ALA A 210 9.38 -22.62 -22.11
C ALA A 210 9.90 -23.91 -22.77
N SER A 211 10.62 -24.75 -22.02
CA SER A 211 11.13 -26.04 -22.51
C SER A 211 10.02 -27.00 -22.96
N ARG A 212 8.82 -26.84 -22.40
CA ARG A 212 7.62 -27.62 -22.74
C ARG A 212 6.79 -26.98 -23.86
N GLY A 213 7.20 -25.83 -24.39
CA GLY A 213 6.46 -25.07 -25.40
C GLY A 213 5.17 -24.44 -24.87
N TRP A 214 5.02 -24.26 -23.55
CA TRP A 214 3.84 -23.66 -22.93
C TRP A 214 3.91 -22.13 -22.83
N ALA A 215 5.11 -21.57 -22.95
CA ALA A 215 5.37 -20.13 -22.93
C ALA A 215 6.63 -19.81 -23.76
N PRO A 216 6.86 -18.55 -24.17
CA PRO A 216 8.14 -18.12 -24.71
C PRO A 216 9.28 -18.33 -23.71
N SER A 217 10.52 -18.48 -24.21
CA SER A 217 11.71 -18.47 -23.36
C SER A 217 11.79 -17.15 -22.58
N PRO A 218 12.07 -17.18 -21.27
CA PRO A 218 12.29 -15.95 -20.50
C PRO A 218 13.48 -15.13 -21.01
N ASP A 219 14.46 -15.76 -21.67
CA ASP A 219 15.68 -15.13 -22.21
C ASP A 219 16.33 -14.12 -21.24
N CYS A 220 16.41 -14.50 -19.96
CA CYS A 220 17.03 -13.68 -18.93
C CYS A 220 17.60 -14.53 -17.80
N LYS A 221 18.59 -13.97 -17.09
CA LYS A 221 19.16 -14.59 -15.91
C LYS A 221 18.22 -14.41 -14.70
N PRO A 222 18.31 -15.28 -13.67
CA PRO A 222 17.70 -15.01 -12.37
C PRO A 222 18.12 -13.64 -11.83
N LEU A 223 17.26 -13.01 -11.03
CA LEU A 223 17.60 -11.76 -10.34
C LEU A 223 18.86 -11.94 -9.49
N ASP A 224 19.69 -10.89 -9.46
CA ASP A 224 20.84 -10.84 -8.58
C ASP A 224 20.38 -10.85 -7.11
N PRO A 225 21.02 -11.62 -6.21
CA PRO A 225 20.66 -11.66 -4.80
C PRO A 225 20.65 -10.27 -4.13
N SER A 226 21.41 -9.31 -4.65
CA SER A 226 21.40 -7.91 -4.20
C SER A 226 20.00 -7.27 -4.23
N ALA A 227 19.12 -7.72 -5.14
CA ALA A 227 17.74 -7.25 -5.24
C ALA A 227 16.88 -7.55 -3.99
N PHE A 228 17.35 -8.41 -3.09
CA PHE A 228 16.65 -8.82 -1.87
C PHE A 228 17.36 -8.39 -0.58
N THR A 229 18.57 -7.83 -0.67
CA THR A 229 19.48 -7.60 0.48
C THR A 229 18.93 -6.69 1.57
N SER A 230 18.01 -5.80 1.23
CA SER A 230 17.35 -4.90 2.18
C SER A 230 15.85 -5.02 2.05
N LEU A 231 15.18 -4.86 3.19
CA LEU A 231 13.74 -4.71 3.26
C LEU A 231 13.43 -3.29 3.69
N MET A 232 12.38 -2.72 3.12
CA MET A 232 11.76 -1.47 3.57
C MET A 232 10.31 -1.74 3.92
N PHE A 233 9.74 -0.92 4.79
CA PHE A 233 8.31 -0.99 5.04
C PHE A 233 7.58 -0.46 3.81
N THR A 234 6.64 -1.22 3.28
CA THR A 234 5.83 -0.87 2.10
C THR A 234 4.35 -0.91 2.46
N HIS A 235 3.56 -0.11 1.76
CA HIS A 235 2.10 -0.23 1.76
C HIS A 235 1.67 -1.45 0.92
N ASN A 236 2.41 -1.70 -0.18
CA ASN A 236 2.24 -2.84 -1.11
C ASN A 236 0.93 -2.90 -1.90
N ASP A 237 -0.06 -2.07 -1.55
CA ASP A 237 -1.25 -1.80 -2.35
C ASP A 237 -1.54 -0.29 -2.48
N LEU A 238 -0.50 0.52 -2.74
CA LEU A 238 -0.66 1.98 -2.84
C LEU A 238 -1.16 2.37 -4.24
N ASN A 239 -2.39 2.82 -4.34
CA ASN A 239 -3.05 3.12 -5.62
C ASN A 239 -4.17 4.16 -5.42
N MET A 240 -4.87 4.53 -6.49
CA MET A 240 -5.86 5.62 -6.44
C MET A 240 -7.14 5.31 -5.64
N ARG A 241 -7.51 4.04 -5.45
CA ARG A 241 -8.65 3.64 -4.59
C ARG A 241 -8.30 3.75 -3.09
N ASN A 242 -7.02 3.56 -2.76
CA ASN A 242 -6.50 3.60 -1.39
C ASN A 242 -5.95 4.98 -0.97
N LEU A 243 -6.23 6.02 -1.77
CA LEU A 243 -5.86 7.39 -1.50
C LEU A 243 -7.12 8.25 -1.41
N LEU A 244 -7.35 8.92 -0.29
CA LEU A 244 -8.47 9.84 -0.11
C LEU A 244 -7.96 11.28 -0.06
N LEU A 245 -8.53 12.17 -0.86
CA LEU A 245 -8.24 13.59 -0.82
C LEU A 245 -9.40 14.30 -0.11
N ASP A 246 -9.12 14.94 1.02
CA ASP A 246 -10.13 15.73 1.74
C ASP A 246 -10.26 17.16 1.21
N LYS A 247 -11.30 17.86 1.65
CA LYS A 247 -11.60 19.25 1.27
C LYS A 247 -10.48 20.24 1.61
N ASP A 248 -9.64 19.93 2.59
CA ASP A 248 -8.53 20.77 3.04
C ASP A 248 -7.24 20.46 2.25
N GLY A 249 -7.29 19.48 1.34
CA GLY A 249 -6.20 19.07 0.48
C GLY A 249 -5.21 18.10 1.14
N VAL A 250 -5.58 17.47 2.26
CA VAL A 250 -4.80 16.41 2.89
C VAL A 250 -5.02 15.12 2.11
N LEU A 251 -3.91 14.48 1.74
CA LEU A 251 -3.93 13.18 1.08
C LEU A 251 -3.76 12.08 2.12
N TRP A 252 -4.84 11.35 2.38
CA TRP A 252 -4.92 10.25 3.32
C TRP A 252 -4.61 8.92 2.62
N VAL A 253 -3.89 8.04 3.33
CA VAL A 253 -3.59 6.68 2.89
C VAL A 253 -4.39 5.71 3.74
N VAL A 254 -5.20 4.89 3.09
CA VAL A 254 -6.09 3.90 3.71
C VAL A 254 -5.75 2.49 3.21
N ASP A 255 -6.33 1.48 3.86
CA ASP A 255 -6.16 0.06 3.53
C ASP A 255 -4.72 -0.46 3.61
N TRP A 256 -4.26 -0.69 4.83
CA TRP A 256 -2.90 -1.17 5.12
C TRP A 256 -2.83 -2.70 5.15
N GLY A 257 -3.82 -3.40 4.59
CA GLY A 257 -3.97 -4.85 4.71
C GLY A 257 -2.83 -5.66 4.09
N TRP A 258 -2.12 -5.10 3.11
CA TRP A 258 -0.98 -5.75 2.44
C TRP A 258 0.38 -5.20 2.89
N ALA A 259 0.39 -4.27 3.85
CA ALA A 259 1.60 -3.62 4.30
C ALA A 259 2.54 -4.58 5.03
N GLY A 260 3.84 -4.34 4.90
CA GLY A 260 4.85 -5.21 5.48
C GLY A 260 6.27 -4.81 5.09
N PHE A 261 7.25 -5.65 5.44
CA PHE A 261 8.64 -5.45 5.05
C PHE A 261 8.96 -6.22 3.77
N TYR A 262 9.30 -5.51 2.70
CA TYR A 262 9.56 -6.12 1.39
C TYR A 262 10.77 -5.46 0.71
N PRO A 263 11.39 -6.12 -0.28
CA PRO A 263 12.42 -5.50 -1.10
C PRO A 263 11.94 -4.18 -1.74
N PRO A 264 12.82 -3.18 -1.94
CA PRO A 264 12.41 -1.85 -2.39
C PRO A 264 11.58 -1.79 -3.67
N TRP A 265 11.81 -2.73 -4.58
CA TRP A 265 11.08 -2.80 -5.85
C TRP A 265 9.61 -3.22 -5.70
N PHE A 266 9.21 -3.80 -4.56
CA PHE A 266 7.82 -4.21 -4.32
C PHE A 266 6.87 -3.02 -4.42
N GLU A 267 7.15 -1.91 -3.75
CA GLU A 267 6.25 -0.75 -3.77
C GLU A 267 6.03 -0.23 -5.19
N PHE A 268 7.12 -0.03 -5.96
CA PHE A 268 7.03 0.44 -7.34
C PHE A 268 6.21 -0.53 -8.21
N LEU A 269 6.50 -1.83 -8.17
CA LEU A 269 5.75 -2.81 -8.95
C LEU A 269 4.30 -2.95 -8.48
N GLY A 270 4.03 -2.84 -7.18
CA GLY A 270 2.69 -2.87 -6.61
C GLY A 270 1.83 -1.73 -7.15
N MET A 271 2.38 -0.50 -7.14
CA MET A 271 1.74 0.66 -7.75
C MET A 271 1.48 0.45 -9.26
N ARG A 272 2.47 -0.09 -9.99
CA ARG A 272 2.39 -0.34 -11.45
C ARG A 272 1.36 -1.41 -11.81
N TYR A 273 1.30 -2.50 -11.06
CA TYR A 273 0.35 -3.58 -11.31
C TYR A 273 -1.06 -3.19 -10.87
N ALA A 274 -1.22 -2.49 -9.74
CA ALA A 274 -2.52 -2.02 -9.28
C ALA A 274 -3.14 -1.05 -10.28
N THR A 275 -2.35 -0.13 -10.85
CA THR A 275 -2.86 0.83 -11.84
C THR A 275 -3.29 0.17 -13.15
N GLN A 276 -2.61 -0.91 -13.57
CA GLN A 276 -2.99 -1.69 -14.75
C GLN A 276 -4.25 -2.51 -14.48
N LYS A 277 -4.29 -3.24 -13.36
CA LYS A 277 -5.45 -4.02 -12.92
C LYS A 277 -6.72 -3.16 -12.88
N ASP A 278 -6.62 -1.98 -12.30
CA ASP A 278 -7.75 -1.09 -12.06
C ASP A 278 -8.06 -0.17 -13.24
N LYS A 279 -7.24 -0.21 -14.30
CA LYS A 279 -7.38 0.63 -15.50
C LYS A 279 -7.43 2.12 -15.16
N ASP A 280 -6.59 2.54 -14.20
CA ASP A 280 -6.48 3.95 -13.82
C ASP A 280 -5.95 4.80 -15.00
N PRO A 281 -6.22 6.12 -15.03
CA PRO A 281 -5.85 6.98 -16.16
C PRO A 281 -4.36 6.97 -16.49
N GLU A 282 -4.01 7.04 -17.77
CA GLU A 282 -2.60 7.09 -18.25
C GLU A 282 -1.79 8.19 -17.55
N SER A 283 -2.39 9.37 -17.36
CA SER A 283 -1.78 10.48 -16.62
C SER A 283 -1.33 10.15 -15.19
N TRP A 284 -1.97 9.16 -14.54
CA TRP A 284 -1.52 8.63 -13.25
C TRP A 284 -0.40 7.60 -13.44
N GLN A 285 -0.58 6.65 -14.37
CA GLN A 285 0.39 5.59 -14.68
C GLN A 285 1.77 6.15 -14.99
N GLU A 286 1.84 7.21 -15.79
CA GLU A 286 3.08 7.88 -16.18
C GLU A 286 3.78 8.59 -15.02
N CYS A 287 3.02 8.96 -13.98
CA CYS A 287 3.52 9.70 -12.83
C CYS A 287 4.12 8.81 -11.73
N ILE A 288 3.84 7.50 -11.73
CA ILE A 288 4.33 6.56 -10.70
C ILE A 288 5.87 6.62 -10.57
N LYS A 289 6.58 6.74 -11.69
CA LYS A 289 8.06 6.86 -11.73
C LYS A 289 8.61 8.11 -11.02
N TYR A 290 7.78 9.11 -10.77
CA TYR A 290 8.13 10.30 -10.00
C TYR A 290 7.82 10.14 -8.51
N MET A 291 6.95 9.19 -8.15
CA MET A 291 6.56 8.89 -6.76
C MET A 291 7.51 7.88 -6.13
N ALA A 292 7.66 6.70 -6.76
CA ALA A 292 8.49 5.59 -6.30
C ALA A 292 9.73 5.43 -7.20
N GLU A 293 10.83 4.89 -6.66
CA GLU A 293 12.03 4.62 -7.46
C GLU A 293 11.70 3.56 -8.52
N PRO A 294 11.97 3.85 -9.80
CA PRO A 294 11.72 2.89 -10.85
C PRO A 294 12.58 1.64 -10.69
N ALA A 295 11.93 0.48 -10.63
CA ALA A 295 12.58 -0.83 -10.65
C ALA A 295 12.48 -1.47 -12.04
N VAL A 296 12.88 -0.73 -13.09
CA VAL A 296 12.65 -1.09 -14.51
C VAL A 296 13.25 -2.44 -14.88
N GLU A 297 14.45 -2.76 -14.37
CA GLU A 297 15.10 -4.04 -14.62
C GLU A 297 14.30 -5.22 -14.03
N VAL A 298 13.79 -5.04 -12.81
CA VAL A 298 12.95 -6.03 -12.12
C VAL A 298 11.58 -6.14 -12.79
N GLU A 299 10.97 -5.03 -13.21
CA GLU A 299 9.71 -5.02 -13.97
C GLU A 299 9.86 -5.83 -15.27
N GLY A 300 10.93 -5.57 -16.04
CA GLY A 300 11.22 -6.31 -17.26
C GLY A 300 11.52 -7.79 -17.02
N TRP A 301 12.17 -8.11 -15.91
CA TRP A 301 12.40 -9.50 -15.51
C TRP A 301 11.08 -10.21 -15.15
N MET A 302 10.23 -9.59 -14.33
CA MET A 302 8.92 -10.12 -13.95
C MET A 302 8.07 -10.43 -15.18
N LYS A 303 8.02 -9.51 -16.15
CA LYS A 303 7.33 -9.74 -17.43
C LYS A 303 7.86 -10.95 -18.18
N ARG A 304 9.18 -11.08 -18.31
CA ARG A 304 9.81 -12.21 -19.02
C ARG A 304 9.57 -13.56 -18.36
N ILE A 305 9.38 -13.60 -17.04
CA ILE A 305 9.01 -14.84 -16.33
C ILE A 305 7.50 -15.09 -16.28
N GLY A 306 6.68 -14.26 -16.94
CA GLY A 306 5.23 -14.46 -17.10
C GLY A 306 4.36 -13.68 -16.11
N TYR A 307 4.93 -12.70 -15.40
CA TYR A 307 4.19 -11.74 -14.59
C TYR A 307 4.02 -10.44 -15.39
N ASP A 308 3.15 -10.47 -16.41
CA ASP A 308 2.68 -9.29 -17.11
C ASP A 308 1.17 -9.12 -16.91
N TYR A 309 0.74 -7.92 -16.55
CA TYR A 309 -0.67 -7.61 -16.33
C TYR A 309 -1.40 -7.27 -17.64
N THR A 310 -0.68 -7.06 -18.75
CA THR A 310 -1.31 -6.87 -20.06
C THR A 310 -1.99 -8.13 -20.59
N ASP A 311 -1.61 -9.31 -20.07
CA ASP A 311 -2.11 -10.62 -20.53
C ASP A 311 -3.10 -11.26 -19.53
N LEU A 312 -3.45 -10.56 -18.44
CA LEU A 312 -4.38 -11.02 -17.39
C LEU A 312 -5.81 -10.47 -17.56
N THR A 313 -6.18 -10.01 -18.76
CA THR A 313 -7.55 -9.61 -19.14
C THR A 313 -8.02 -10.32 -20.39
#